data_AF-A0A6M4G796-F1
#
_entry.id   AF-A0A6M4G796-F1
#
_cell.length_a   1.000
_cell.length_b   1.000
_cell.length_c   1.000
_cell.angle_alpha   90.00
_cell.angle_beta   90.00
_cell.angle_gamma   90.00
#
_symmetry.space_group_name_H-M   'P 1'
#
loop_
_entity.id
_entity.type
_entity.pdbx_description
1 polymer ?
#
loop_
_entity_poly.entity_id
_entity_poly.type
_entity_poly.pdbx_seq_one_letter_code
_entity_poly.pdbx_strand_id
1 'polypeptide(L)'
;MHAIEALIDAIREAVAARNIWANIPNRSNRKQRLGLSLWLYRQRNLVESFFNRIKQFRGIATRHDKDAANYLAAIKLICVRLWCNA
;
A
#
# COMPACT_ATOMS: atom_id res chain seq x y z
N MET A 1 -0.98 17.49 15.89
CA MET A 1 0.39 16.99 15.61
C MET A 1 0.65 15.64 16.28
N HIS A 2 0.38 15.53 17.59
CA HIS A 2 0.62 14.31 18.39
C HIS A 2 -0.21 13.07 17.98
N ALA A 3 -1.43 13.24 17.51
CA ALA A 3 -2.32 12.11 17.19
C ALA A 3 -1.82 11.19 16.07
N ILE A 4 -1.18 11.73 15.03
CA ILE A 4 -0.70 10.91 13.91
C ILE A 4 0.62 10.20 14.25
N GLU A 5 1.49 10.82 15.05
CA GLU A 5 2.68 10.13 15.55
C GLU A 5 2.30 8.97 16.47
N ALA A 6 1.33 9.20 17.36
CA ALA A 6 0.77 8.15 18.21
C ALA A 6 0.16 7.00 17.41
N LEU A 7 -0.53 7.29 16.29
CA LEU A 7 -1.03 6.25 15.39
C LEU A 7 0.10 5.43 14.76
N ILE A 8 1.17 6.08 14.29
CA ILE A 8 2.31 5.38 13.68
C ILE A 8 2.99 4.48 14.71
N ASP A 9 3.13 4.95 15.96
CA ASP A 9 3.71 4.15 17.03
C ASP A 9 2.82 2.96 17.41
N ALA A 10 1.50 3.15 17.50
CA ALA A 10 0.55 2.05 17.69
C ALA A 10 0.63 0.99 16.57
N ILE A 11 0.80 1.42 15.31
CA ILE A 11 1.01 0.50 14.18
C ILE A 11 2.32 -0.27 14.36
N ARG A 12 3.41 0.40 14.74
CA ARG A 12 4.71 -0.25 14.96
C ARG A 12 4.64 -1.27 16.09
N GLU A 13 3.97 -0.94 17.19
CA GLU A 13 3.76 -1.86 18.32
C GLU A 13 2.93 -3.07 17.91
N ALA A 14 1.81 -2.87 17.21
CA ALA A 14 0.95 -3.95 16.73
C ALA A 14 1.68 -4.91 15.77
N VAL A 15 2.56 -4.37 14.93
CA VAL A 15 3.37 -5.13 13.97
C VAL A 15 4.53 -5.84 14.67
N ALA A 16 5.16 -5.20 15.66
CA ALA A 16 6.19 -5.80 16.50
C ALA A 16 5.66 -6.98 17.34
N ALA A 17 4.43 -6.89 17.85
CA ALA A 17 3.75 -7.99 18.53
C ALA A 17 3.55 -9.23 17.65
N ARG A 18 3.64 -9.07 16.32
CA ARG A 18 3.58 -10.15 15.33
C ARG A 18 4.96 -10.58 14.82
N ASN A 19 6.04 -10.13 15.46
CA ASN A 19 7.44 -10.34 15.04
C ASN A 19 7.74 -9.79 13.63
N ILE A 20 7.05 -8.73 13.21
CA ILE A 20 7.26 -8.07 11.93
C ILE A 20 7.99 -6.74 12.18
N TRP A 21 8.96 -6.42 11.33
CA TRP A 21 9.65 -5.14 11.40
C TRP A 21 8.95 -4.07 10.54
N ALA A 22 8.57 -2.96 11.16
CA ALA A 22 7.87 -1.86 10.48
C ALA A 22 8.86 -0.90 9.79
N ASN A 23 9.00 -1.04 8.47
CA ASN A 23 9.83 -0.16 7.62
C ASN A 23 9.09 1.14 7.21
N ILE A 24 8.61 1.90 8.20
CA ILE A 24 7.87 3.15 7.99
C ILE A 24 8.85 4.34 8.13
N PRO A 25 8.83 5.36 7.25
CA PRO A 25 9.66 6.55 7.42
C PRO A 25 9.30 7.35 8.67
N ASN A 26 10.30 8.04 9.22
CA ASN A 26 10.07 9.02 10.28
C ASN A 26 9.51 10.31 9.68
N ARG A 27 8.65 11.00 10.42
CA ARG A 27 8.33 12.40 10.10
C ARG A 27 9.54 13.29 10.38
N SER A 28 9.57 14.43 9.68
CA SER A 28 10.58 15.48 9.89
C SER A 28 10.67 15.97 11.35
N ASN A 29 9.54 16.02 12.06
CA ASN A 29 9.45 16.59 13.41
C ASN A 29 9.69 15.55 14.52
N ARG A 30 9.95 14.29 14.18
CA ARG A 30 10.12 13.22 15.16
C ARG A 30 11.52 13.31 15.80
N LYS A 31 11.56 13.35 17.14
CA LYS A 31 12.80 13.44 17.92
C LYS A 31 13.64 12.17 17.84
N GLN A 32 13.02 10.99 17.99
CA GLN A 32 13.71 9.71 17.92
C GLN A 32 13.66 9.13 16.50
N ARG A 33 14.81 9.02 15.83
CA ARG A 33 14.87 8.38 14.51
C ARG A 33 14.88 6.86 14.68
N LEU A 34 13.83 6.19 14.20
CA LEU A 34 13.80 4.74 14.06
C LEU A 34 14.50 4.31 12.77
N GLY A 35 15.11 3.13 12.79
CA GLY A 35 15.79 2.55 11.63
C GLY A 35 14.84 2.36 10.44
N LEU A 36 15.31 2.72 9.24
CA LEU A 36 14.61 2.58 7.98
C LEU A 36 15.56 1.96 6.94
N SER A 37 15.13 0.88 6.30
CA SER A 37 15.76 0.36 5.10
C SER A 37 15.23 1.10 3.89
N LEU A 38 16.08 1.96 3.31
CA LEU A 38 15.76 2.68 2.07
C LEU A 38 15.52 1.73 0.90
N TRP A 39 16.21 0.59 0.87
CA TRP A 39 16.02 -0.41 -0.18
C TRP A 39 14.61 -1.02 -0.12
N LEU A 40 14.18 -1.48 1.06
CA LEU A 40 12.81 -1.99 1.25
C LEU A 40 11.77 -0.89 1.02
N TYR A 41 12.06 0.34 1.44
CA TYR A 41 11.14 1.46 1.25
C TYR A 41 10.90 1.76 -0.24
N ARG A 42 11.94 1.64 -1.08
CA ARG A 42 11.81 1.80 -2.54
C ARG A 42 10.92 0.73 -3.18
N GLN A 43 10.90 -0.51 -2.66
CA GLN A 43 10.05 -1.58 -3.20
C GLN A 43 8.55 -1.26 -3.11
N ARG A 44 8.15 -0.37 -2.17
CA ARG A 44 6.76 0.12 -2.09
C ARG A 44 6.28 0.73 -3.40
N ASN A 45 7.17 1.39 -4.15
CA ASN A 45 6.82 2.01 -5.43
C ASN A 45 6.30 1.00 -6.46
N LEU A 46 6.76 -0.26 -6.42
CA LEU A 46 6.27 -1.30 -7.32
C LEU A 46 4.79 -1.60 -7.06
N VAL A 47 4.42 -1.72 -5.78
CA VAL A 47 3.03 -1.95 -5.35
C VAL A 47 2.16 -0.74 -5.69
N GLU A 48 2.63 0.47 -5.38
CA GLU A 48 1.92 1.72 -5.70
C GLU A 48 1.70 1.87 -7.22
N SER A 49 2.75 1.60 -8.02
CA SER A 49 2.68 1.63 -9.48
C SER A 49 1.73 0.58 -10.04
N PHE A 50 1.69 -0.62 -9.45
CA PHE A 50 0.75 -1.67 -9.85
C PHE A 50 -0.71 -1.22 -9.65
N PHE A 51 -1.05 -0.71 -8.45
CA PHE A 51 -2.40 -0.20 -8.20
C PHE A 51 -2.73 1.03 -9.03
N ASN A 52 -1.75 1.89 -9.31
CA ASN A 52 -1.95 3.03 -10.21
C ASN A 52 -2.32 2.57 -11.62
N ARG A 53 -1.67 1.53 -12.15
CA ARG A 53 -2.01 0.93 -13.45
C ARG A 53 -3.43 0.35 -13.46
N ILE A 54 -3.85 -0.34 -12.39
CA ILE A 54 -5.24 -0.82 -12.26
C ILE A 54 -6.24 0.34 -12.30
N LYS A 55 -5.91 1.46 -11.65
CA LYS A 55 -6.79 2.65 -11.63
C LYS A 55 -6.86 3.40 -12.96
N GLN A 56 -5.98 3.13 -13.93
CA GLN A 56 -6.12 3.69 -15.29
C GLN A 56 -7.34 3.12 -16.03
N PHE A 57 -7.82 1.94 -15.62
CA PHE A 57 -9.03 1.35 -16.17
C PHE A 57 -10.26 2.08 -15.60
N ARG A 58 -10.85 2.96 -16.40
CA ARG A 58 -11.97 3.84 -16.00
C ARG A 58 -13.09 3.08 -15.28
N GLY A 59 -13.48 1.89 -15.78
CA GLY A 59 -14.55 1.09 -15.18
C GLY A 59 -14.28 0.60 -13.76
N ILE A 60 -13.00 0.37 -13.42
CA ILE A 60 -12.59 0.04 -12.05
C ILE A 60 -12.54 1.30 -11.20
N ALA A 61 -11.93 2.38 -11.71
CA ALA A 61 -11.77 3.63 -10.96
C ALA A 61 -13.09 4.26 -10.54
N THR A 62 -14.10 4.21 -11.40
CA THR A 62 -15.46 4.73 -11.12
C THR A 62 -16.38 3.70 -10.47
N ARG A 63 -15.93 2.45 -10.32
CA ARG A 63 -16.72 1.31 -9.81
C ARG A 63 -18.07 1.19 -10.54
N HIS A 64 -18.03 0.96 -11.85
CA HIS A 64 -19.25 0.81 -12.65
C HIS A 64 -20.05 -0.47 -12.36
N ASP A 65 -19.37 -1.54 -11.98
CA ASP A 65 -20.02 -2.82 -11.65
C ASP A 65 -20.83 -2.72 -10.35
N LYS A 66 -22.13 -3.00 -10.44
CA LYS A 66 -23.05 -3.04 -9.29
C LYS A 66 -22.85 -4.28 -8.43
N ASP A 67 -22.50 -5.40 -9.06
CA ASP A 67 -22.23 -6.66 -8.39
C ASP A 67 -20.75 -6.77 -7.99
N ALA A 68 -20.51 -7.12 -6.72
CA ALA A 68 -19.16 -7.32 -6.20
C ALA A 68 -18.42 -8.47 -6.91
N ALA A 69 -19.13 -9.51 -7.36
CA ALA A 69 -18.53 -10.63 -8.09
C ALA A 69 -17.98 -10.18 -9.45
N ASN A 70 -18.74 -9.36 -10.19
CA ASN A 70 -18.32 -8.82 -11.48
C ASN A 70 -17.15 -7.85 -11.33
N TYR A 71 -17.20 -6.97 -10.34
CA TYR A 71 -16.09 -6.07 -10.03
C TYR A 71 -14.80 -6.84 -9.71
N LEU A 72 -14.89 -7.90 -8.90
CA LEU A 72 -13.75 -8.76 -8.58
C LEU A 72 -13.23 -9.50 -9.81
N ALA A 73 -14.11 -10.01 -10.67
CA ALA A 73 -13.73 -10.65 -11.93
C ALA A 73 -12.97 -9.67 -12.85
N ALA A 74 -13.44 -8.44 -12.98
CA ALA A 74 -12.79 -7.39 -13.76
C ALA A 74 -11.39 -7.06 -13.22
N ILE A 75 -11.23 -6.93 -11.89
CA ILE A 75 -9.92 -6.76 -11.25
C ILE A 75 -8.99 -7.92 -11.59
N LYS A 76 -9.46 -9.17 -11.45
CA LYS A 76 -8.64 -10.36 -11.75
C LYS A 76 -8.18 -10.38 -13.21
N LEU A 77 -9.07 -10.06 -14.14
CA LEU A 77 -8.73 -9.97 -15.58
C LEU A 77 -7.66 -8.91 -15.84
N ILE A 78 -7.76 -7.73 -15.22
CA ILE A 78 -6.74 -6.68 -15.35
C ILE A 78 -5.41 -7.11 -14.74
N CYS A 79 -5.42 -7.76 -13.57
CA CYS A 79 -4.21 -8.28 -12.94
C CYS A 79 -3.49 -9.29 -13.85
N VAL A 80 -4.23 -10.24 -14.44
CA VAL A 80 -3.68 -11.21 -15.40
C VAL A 80 -3.15 -10.50 -16.65
N ARG A 81 -3.89 -9.52 -17.17
CA ARG A 81 -3.48 -8.73 -18.34
C ARG A 81 -2.17 -7.98 -18.10
N LEU A 82 -2.01 -7.37 -16.92
CA LEU A 82 -0.79 -6.68 -16.49
C LEU A 82 0.37 -7.65 -16.30
N TRP A 83 0.11 -8.85 -15.79
CA TRP A 83 1.10 -9.90 -15.62
C TRP A 83 1.66 -10.39 -16.96
N CYS A 84 0.79 -10.68 -17.94
CA CYS A 84 1.23 -11.13 -19.28
C CYS A 84 1.91 -10.02 -20.11
N ASN A 85 1.82 -8.76 -19.70
CA ASN A 85 2.47 -7.61 -20.33
C ASN A 85 3.81 -7.23 -19.67
N ALA A 86 4.11 -7.82 -18.51
CA ALA A 86 5.33 -7.54 -17.76
C ALA A 86 6.49 -8.38 -18.30
#